data_AF-A0A8J8EV71-F1
#
_entry.id   AF-A0A8J8EV71-F1
#
_cell.length_a   1.000
_cell.length_b   1.000
_cell.length_c   1.000
_cell.angle_alpha   90.00
_cell.angle_beta   90.00
_cell.angle_gamma   90.00
#
_symmetry.space_group_name_H-M   'P 1'
#
loop_
_entity.id
_entity.type
_entity.pdbx_description
1 polymer ?
#
loop_
_entity_poly.entity_id
_entity_poly.type
_entity_poly.pdbx_seq_one_letter_code
_entity_poly.pdbx_strand_id
1 'polypeptide(L)'
;MYSVKKSKAGYIFDLPRERIAFMFLEDGTYLMYHDERVLCYSMKPVPVSREEIERFEKSGEPPELVKSIKSGKYPEVCVVKQLPPVDEDLTQFNPNRKCVVIFTGFPDTVIDYVECNGQTLAVARLVDEPDRVCRFFGKGNYKIAAVKLKRGGDCLGRKEFLQKVEECRSALQGNLRHRNILVLSG
;
A
#
# COMPACT_ATOMS: atom_id res chain seq x y z
N MET A 1 3.26 -12.38 9.44
CA MET A 1 1.88 -12.85 9.21
C MET A 1 1.07 -11.70 8.64
N TYR A 2 0.15 -11.96 7.69
CA TYR A 2 -0.68 -10.90 7.11
C TYR A 2 -1.66 -10.33 8.13
N SER A 3 -1.92 -9.03 8.05
CA SER A 3 -3.14 -8.44 8.60
C SER A 3 -4.29 -8.73 7.64
N VAL A 4 -5.38 -9.32 8.12
CA VAL A 4 -6.50 -9.73 7.27
C VAL A 4 -7.72 -8.86 7.54
N LYS A 5 -8.30 -8.30 6.48
CA LYS A 5 -9.60 -7.63 6.50
C LYS A 5 -10.53 -8.41 5.58
N LYS A 6 -11.74 -8.74 6.05
CA LYS A 6 -12.71 -9.49 5.26
C LYS A 6 -14.11 -8.91 5.39
N SER A 7 -14.88 -9.11 4.32
CA SER A 7 -16.29 -8.73 4.21
C SER A 7 -17.00 -9.72 3.30
N LYS A 8 -18.32 -9.56 3.13
CA LYS A 8 -19.07 -10.33 2.11
C LYS A 8 -18.53 -10.10 0.69
N ALA A 9 -17.93 -8.94 0.42
CA ALA A 9 -17.44 -8.55 -0.90
C ALA A 9 -15.99 -8.97 -1.17
N GLY A 10 -15.27 -9.55 -0.20
CA GLY A 10 -13.89 -9.96 -0.42
C GLY A 10 -12.98 -9.99 0.81
N TYR A 11 -11.72 -10.32 0.55
CA TYR A 11 -10.63 -10.44 1.52
C TYR A 11 -9.45 -9.56 1.11
N ILE A 12 -8.78 -8.95 2.08
CA ILE A 12 -7.54 -8.19 1.90
C ILE A 12 -6.53 -8.72 2.91
N PHE A 13 -5.40 -9.19 2.41
CA PHE A 13 -4.24 -9.61 3.16
C PHE A 13 -3.16 -8.55 2.99
N ASP A 14 -2.81 -7.86 4.06
CA ASP A 14 -1.87 -6.74 4.07
C ASP A 14 -0.58 -7.10 4.82
N LEU A 15 0.56 -6.79 4.21
CA LEU A 15 1.86 -6.62 4.87
C LEU A 15 2.31 -5.16 4.70
N PRO A 16 3.37 -4.66 5.36
CA PRO A 16 3.84 -3.29 5.16
C PRO A 16 3.98 -2.87 3.68
N ARG A 17 4.56 -3.73 2.84
CA ARG A 17 4.86 -3.44 1.43
C ARG A 17 4.27 -4.43 0.43
N GLU A 18 3.33 -5.25 0.88
CA GLU A 18 2.60 -6.19 0.03
C GLU A 18 1.11 -6.08 0.32
N ARG A 19 0.29 -6.37 -0.69
CA ARG A 19 -1.14 -6.61 -0.54
C ARG A 19 -1.59 -7.70 -1.50
N ILE A 20 -2.44 -8.58 -1.00
CA ILE A 20 -3.25 -9.48 -1.81
C ILE A 20 -4.71 -9.16 -1.49
N ALA A 21 -5.50 -8.78 -2.49
CA ALA A 21 -6.92 -8.54 -2.35
C ALA A 21 -7.70 -9.47 -3.28
N PHE A 22 -8.65 -10.20 -2.71
CA PHE A 22 -9.63 -10.99 -3.44
C PHE A 22 -10.98 -10.28 -3.34
N MET A 23 -11.62 -10.04 -4.48
CA MET A 23 -12.93 -9.39 -4.55
C MET A 23 -13.94 -10.37 -5.13
N PHE A 24 -15.09 -10.52 -4.49
CA PHE A 24 -16.16 -11.40 -4.96
C PHE A 24 -17.19 -10.57 -5.70
N LEU A 25 -17.22 -10.70 -7.03
CA LEU A 25 -18.21 -10.10 -7.91
C LEU A 25 -19.20 -11.19 -8.38
N GLU A 26 -20.26 -10.78 -9.09
CA GLU A 26 -21.34 -11.68 -9.53
C GLU A 26 -20.85 -12.81 -10.44
N ASP A 27 -19.84 -12.53 -11.27
CA ASP A 27 -19.25 -13.45 -12.24
C ASP A 27 -18.02 -14.21 -11.70
N GLY A 28 -17.57 -13.92 -10.48
CA GLY A 28 -16.54 -14.70 -9.80
C GLY A 28 -15.54 -13.90 -8.96
N THR A 29 -14.41 -14.53 -8.67
CA THR A 29 -13.34 -13.96 -7.82
C THR A 29 -12.37 -13.15 -8.66
N TYR A 30 -12.13 -11.90 -8.29
CA TYR A 30 -11.09 -11.05 -8.87
C TYR A 30 -9.92 -10.90 -7.90
N LEU A 31 -8.72 -10.66 -8.43
CA LEU A 31 -7.49 -10.54 -7.67
C LEU A 31 -6.82 -9.18 -7.92
N MET A 32 -6.26 -8.61 -6.87
CA MET A 32 -5.22 -7.59 -6.95
C MET A 32 -4.06 -7.99 -6.05
N TYR A 33 -2.87 -8.07 -6.62
CA TYR A 33 -1.62 -8.31 -5.93
C TYR A 33 -0.68 -7.13 -6.17
N HIS A 34 0.04 -6.71 -5.14
CA HIS A 34 1.27 -5.97 -5.35
C HIS A 34 2.30 -6.29 -4.28
N ASP A 35 3.57 -6.15 -4.63
CA ASP A 35 4.69 -6.10 -3.70
C ASP A 35 5.44 -4.76 -3.84
N GLU A 36 6.74 -4.75 -3.56
CA GLU A 36 7.60 -3.59 -3.74
C GLU A 36 7.84 -3.22 -5.21
N ARG A 37 7.72 -4.17 -6.13
CA ARG A 37 8.21 -4.05 -7.51
C ARG A 37 7.10 -4.16 -8.55
N VAL A 38 6.05 -4.92 -8.26
CA VAL A 38 5.05 -5.30 -9.26
C VAL A 38 3.65 -5.05 -8.72
N LEU A 39 2.77 -4.61 -9.62
CA LEU A 39 1.33 -4.61 -9.48
C LEU A 39 0.73 -5.58 -10.51
N CYS A 40 -0.13 -6.48 -10.07
CA CYS A 40 -0.94 -7.40 -10.90
C CYS A 40 -2.39 -7.26 -10.47
N TYR A 41 -3.31 -7.00 -11.38
CA TYR A 41 -4.74 -7.12 -11.08
C TYR A 41 -5.49 -7.77 -12.23
N SER A 42 -6.43 -8.65 -11.92
CA SER A 42 -7.14 -9.44 -12.92
C SER A 42 -8.29 -8.63 -13.54
N MET A 43 -8.38 -8.61 -14.86
CA MET A 43 -9.49 -7.99 -15.60
C MET A 43 -10.68 -8.93 -15.81
N LYS A 44 -10.52 -10.20 -15.45
CA LYS A 44 -11.52 -11.27 -15.48
C LYS A 44 -11.44 -12.08 -14.18
N PRO A 45 -12.46 -12.90 -13.86
CA PRO A 45 -12.40 -13.80 -12.73
C PRO A 45 -11.20 -14.74 -12.83
N VAL A 46 -10.56 -15.00 -11.69
CA VAL A 46 -9.45 -15.94 -11.54
C VAL A 46 -9.95 -17.25 -10.95
N PRO A 47 -9.30 -18.39 -11.24
CA PRO A 47 -9.67 -19.69 -10.70
C PRO A 47 -9.17 -19.83 -9.26
N VAL A 48 -9.71 -19.02 -8.35
CA VAL A 48 -9.46 -19.11 -6.91
C VAL A 48 -10.80 -19.15 -6.18
N SER A 49 -11.03 -20.26 -5.49
CA SER A 49 -12.25 -20.46 -4.72
C SER A 49 -12.21 -19.71 -3.39
N ARG A 50 -13.39 -19.49 -2.82
CA ARG A 50 -13.50 -18.88 -1.49
C ARG A 50 -12.88 -19.76 -0.41
N GLU A 51 -13.01 -21.07 -0.53
CA GLU A 51 -12.45 -22.06 0.39
C GLU A 51 -10.91 -22.00 0.38
N GLU A 52 -10.29 -21.77 -0.77
CA GLU A 52 -8.84 -21.55 -0.85
C GLU A 52 -8.41 -20.29 -0.10
N ILE A 53 -9.16 -19.20 -0.24
CA ILE A 53 -8.90 -17.93 0.45
C ILE A 53 -9.08 -18.08 1.97
N GLU A 54 -10.11 -18.81 2.40
CA GLU A 54 -10.35 -19.10 3.82
C GLU A 54 -9.28 -20.03 4.41
N ARG A 55 -8.76 -20.99 3.63
CA ARG A 55 -7.60 -21.79 4.04
C ARG A 55 -6.33 -20.94 4.14
N PHE A 56 -6.12 -20.00 3.23
CA PHE A 56 -5.00 -19.08 3.30
C PHE A 56 -5.04 -18.23 4.59
N GLU A 57 -6.21 -17.70 4.96
CA GLU A 57 -6.37 -16.98 6.24
C GLU A 57 -5.97 -17.84 7.45
N LYS A 58 -6.36 -19.12 7.46
CA LYS A 58 -6.11 -20.03 8.59
C LYS A 58 -4.67 -20.55 8.65
N SER A 59 -4.10 -20.89 7.50
CA SER A 59 -2.79 -21.57 7.40
C SER A 59 -1.62 -20.61 7.16
N GLY A 60 -1.89 -19.43 6.61
CA GLY A 60 -0.86 -18.53 6.10
C GLY A 60 -0.26 -18.97 4.75
N GLU A 61 -0.69 -20.10 4.20
CA GLU A 61 -0.22 -20.59 2.90
C GLU A 61 -1.05 -19.98 1.76
N PRO A 62 -0.45 -19.17 0.87
CA PRO A 62 -1.19 -18.50 -0.19
C PRO A 62 -1.68 -19.50 -1.26
N PRO A 63 -2.80 -19.23 -1.95
CA PRO A 63 -3.24 -20.06 -3.08
C PRO A 63 -2.16 -20.18 -4.16
N GLU A 64 -2.16 -21.28 -4.92
CA GLU A 64 -1.14 -21.56 -5.95
C GLU A 64 -1.04 -20.44 -6.99
N LEU A 65 -2.16 -19.78 -7.30
CA LEU A 65 -2.17 -18.60 -8.16
C LEU A 65 -1.28 -17.47 -7.62
N VAL A 66 -1.38 -17.17 -6.32
CA VAL A 66 -0.58 -16.13 -5.66
C VAL A 66 0.88 -16.54 -5.61
N LYS A 67 1.19 -17.81 -5.32
CA LYS A 67 2.57 -18.33 -5.37
C LYS A 67 3.17 -18.16 -6.76
N SER A 68 2.40 -18.46 -7.81
CA SER A 68 2.81 -18.29 -9.21
C SER A 68 3.12 -16.82 -9.52
N ILE A 69 2.24 -15.90 -9.13
CA ILE A 69 2.45 -14.44 -9.31
C ILE A 69 3.72 -13.98 -8.60
N LYS A 70 3.95 -14.42 -7.35
CA LYS A 70 5.18 -14.12 -6.60
C LYS A 70 6.45 -14.66 -7.27
N SER A 71 6.33 -15.74 -8.04
CA SER A 71 7.44 -16.30 -8.83
C SER A 71 7.64 -15.62 -10.20
N GLY A 72 6.84 -14.59 -10.52
CA GLY A 72 6.89 -13.89 -11.80
C GLY A 72 6.07 -14.54 -12.91
N LYS A 73 5.22 -15.52 -12.58
CA LYS A 73 4.28 -16.16 -13.52
C LYS A 73 2.90 -15.56 -13.34
N TYR A 74 2.56 -14.63 -14.23
CA TYR A 74 1.30 -13.89 -14.15
C TYR A 74 0.21 -14.57 -14.99
N PRO A 75 -1.04 -14.63 -14.50
CA PRO A 75 -2.17 -15.06 -15.30
C PRO A 75 -2.37 -14.14 -16.51
N GLU A 76 -2.78 -14.68 -17.66
CA GLU A 76 -3.05 -13.88 -18.87
C GLU A 76 -4.11 -12.79 -18.66
N VAL A 77 -5.02 -13.02 -17.71
CA VAL A 77 -6.06 -12.07 -17.35
C VAL A 77 -5.57 -10.89 -16.50
N CYS A 78 -4.32 -10.90 -16.03
CA CYS A 78 -3.76 -9.83 -15.22
C CYS A 78 -3.21 -8.69 -16.09
N VAL A 79 -3.57 -7.46 -15.73
CA VAL A 79 -2.73 -6.30 -16.05
C VAL A 79 -1.53 -6.34 -15.11
N VAL A 80 -0.32 -6.33 -15.67
CA VAL A 80 0.93 -6.36 -14.91
C VAL A 80 1.71 -5.08 -15.16
N LYS A 81 2.15 -4.42 -14.10
CA LYS A 81 2.89 -3.16 -14.15
C LYS A 81 4.12 -3.23 -13.23
N GLN A 82 5.23 -2.66 -13.67
CA GLN A 82 6.37 -2.39 -12.80
C GLN A 82 6.09 -1.12 -11.98
N LEU A 83 6.32 -1.20 -10.68
CA LEU A 83 6.17 -0.07 -9.77
C LEU A 83 7.45 0.77 -9.78
N PRO A 84 7.34 2.10 -9.65
CA PRO A 84 8.51 2.93 -9.40
C PRO A 84 9.17 2.55 -8.05
N PRO A 85 10.47 2.85 -7.88
CA PRO A 85 11.18 2.57 -6.63
C PRO A 85 10.51 3.28 -5.46
N VAL A 86 10.73 2.81 -4.24
CA VAL A 86 10.27 3.48 -3.00
C VAL A 86 10.68 4.94 -3.01
N ASP A 87 9.75 5.82 -2.64
CA ASP A 87 10.03 7.25 -2.60
C ASP A 87 11.22 7.56 -1.68
N GLU A 88 12.21 8.24 -2.25
CA GLU A 88 13.49 8.50 -1.57
C GLU A 88 13.31 9.40 -0.34
N ASP A 89 12.37 10.36 -0.38
CA ASP A 89 12.13 11.32 0.70
C ASP A 89 11.62 10.60 1.97
N LEU A 90 10.97 9.44 1.80
CA LEU A 90 10.44 8.61 2.90
C LEU A 90 11.31 7.40 3.26
N THR A 91 12.31 7.05 2.45
CA THR A 91 13.06 5.77 2.59
C THR A 91 13.69 5.59 3.97
N GLN A 92 14.16 6.67 4.59
CA GLN A 92 14.74 6.70 5.93
C GLN A 92 13.84 6.14 7.04
N PHE A 93 12.52 6.07 6.81
CA PHE A 93 11.55 5.54 7.77
C PHE A 93 11.09 4.11 7.45
N ASN A 94 11.65 3.47 6.42
CA ASN A 94 11.18 2.19 5.91
C ASN A 94 9.66 2.22 5.63
N PRO A 95 9.18 3.03 4.67
CA PRO A 95 7.77 3.34 4.54
C PRO A 95 6.94 2.11 4.17
N ASN A 96 5.68 2.15 4.56
CA ASN A 96 4.67 1.24 4.04
C ASN A 96 4.38 1.61 2.58
N ARG A 97 3.95 0.61 1.80
CA ARG A 97 3.60 0.77 0.38
C ARG A 97 2.26 0.13 0.08
N LYS A 98 1.39 0.84 -0.62
CA LYS A 98 0.08 0.34 -1.08
C LYS A 98 -0.25 0.82 -2.48
N CYS A 99 -0.96 0.00 -3.24
CA CYS A 99 -1.50 0.39 -4.54
C CYS A 99 -3.03 0.54 -4.50
N VAL A 100 -3.53 1.43 -5.35
CA VAL A 100 -4.95 1.53 -5.74
C VAL A 100 -5.03 1.44 -7.26
N VAL A 101 -6.12 0.87 -7.77
CA VAL A 101 -6.26 0.49 -9.19
C VAL A 101 -7.63 0.88 -9.72
N ILE A 102 -7.87 0.65 -11.01
CA ILE A 102 -9.13 1.03 -11.67
C ILE A 102 -10.39 0.47 -10.99
N PHE A 103 -10.33 -0.74 -10.41
CA PHE A 103 -11.45 -1.33 -9.68
C PHE A 103 -11.87 -0.52 -8.45
N THR A 104 -10.96 0.24 -7.85
CA THR A 104 -11.28 1.13 -6.73
C THR A 104 -11.64 2.54 -7.20
N GLY A 105 -11.78 2.74 -8.51
CA GLY A 105 -12.08 4.02 -9.15
C GLY A 105 -10.88 4.94 -9.25
N PHE A 106 -9.65 4.44 -9.17
CA PHE A 106 -8.43 5.25 -9.28
C PHE A 106 -7.65 4.85 -10.53
N PRO A 107 -6.92 5.78 -11.18
CA PRO A 107 -5.80 5.39 -12.02
C PRO A 107 -4.82 4.51 -11.22
N ASP A 108 -4.10 3.62 -11.87
CA ASP A 108 -3.11 2.77 -11.21
C ASP A 108 -2.08 3.65 -10.49
N THR A 109 -2.11 3.63 -9.16
CA THR A 109 -1.38 4.55 -8.29
C THR A 109 -0.70 3.78 -7.18
N VAL A 110 0.61 4.01 -7.00
CA VAL A 110 1.37 3.54 -5.84
C VAL A 110 1.47 4.64 -4.79
N ILE A 111 1.41 4.26 -3.53
CA ILE A 111 1.41 5.16 -2.37
C ILE A 111 2.46 4.66 -1.38
N ASP A 112 3.52 5.44 -1.19
CA ASP A 112 4.49 5.24 -0.11
C ASP A 112 4.10 6.13 1.07
N TYR A 113 4.04 5.59 2.30
CA TYR A 113 3.58 6.36 3.45
C TYR A 113 4.16 5.94 4.79
N VAL A 114 4.14 6.87 5.73
CA VAL A 114 4.55 6.72 7.12
C VAL A 114 3.51 7.37 8.02
N GLU A 115 3.20 6.74 9.14
CA GLU A 115 2.36 7.33 10.19
C GLU A 115 3.26 7.90 11.29
N CYS A 116 3.03 9.15 11.65
CA CYS A 116 3.85 9.91 12.59
C CYS A 116 2.97 10.75 13.50
N ASN A 117 2.95 10.42 14.81
CA ASN A 117 2.16 11.14 15.82
C ASN A 117 0.68 11.38 15.43
N GLY A 118 0.03 10.37 14.84
CA GLY A 118 -1.37 10.46 14.40
C GLY A 118 -1.60 11.28 13.12
N GLN A 119 -0.53 11.69 12.44
CA GLN A 119 -0.53 12.26 11.09
C GLN A 119 0.03 11.24 10.10
N THR A 120 -0.31 11.40 8.83
CA THR A 120 0.21 10.57 7.73
C THR A 120 1.04 11.42 6.79
N LEU A 121 2.28 11.01 6.54
CA LEU A 121 3.09 11.45 5.41
C LEU A 121 2.87 10.44 4.28
N ALA A 122 2.40 10.89 3.12
CA ALA A 122 2.17 10.00 1.99
C ALA A 122 2.60 10.64 0.66
N VAL A 123 3.18 9.81 -0.22
CA VAL A 123 3.53 10.16 -1.59
C VAL A 123 2.81 9.22 -2.53
N ALA A 124 1.84 9.74 -3.27
CA ALA A 124 1.12 9.01 -4.31
C ALA A 124 1.72 9.33 -5.69
N ARG A 125 1.93 8.30 -6.51
CA ARG A 125 2.44 8.42 -7.89
C ARG A 125 1.64 7.55 -8.82
N LEU A 126 1.33 8.07 -10.00
CA LEU A 126 0.78 7.23 -11.07
C LEU A 126 1.84 6.21 -11.49
N VAL A 127 1.43 4.96 -11.70
CA VAL A 127 2.35 3.89 -12.08
C VAL A 127 2.90 4.12 -13.49
N ASP A 128 2.06 4.56 -14.42
CA ASP A 128 2.43 4.80 -15.82
C ASP A 128 3.09 6.19 -16.04
N GLU A 129 2.89 7.13 -15.12
CA GLU A 129 3.43 8.49 -15.18
C GLU A 129 4.05 8.86 -13.82
N PRO A 130 5.18 8.25 -13.41
CA PRO A 130 5.70 8.36 -12.05
C PRO A 130 6.12 9.78 -11.64
N ASP A 131 6.32 10.69 -12.60
CA ASP A 131 6.57 12.12 -12.37
C ASP A 131 5.32 12.88 -11.89
N ARG A 132 4.12 12.32 -12.12
CA ARG A 132 2.87 12.85 -11.58
C ARG A 132 2.72 12.41 -10.12
N VAL A 133 3.24 13.26 -9.24
CA VAL A 133 3.33 13.00 -7.80
C VAL A 133 2.36 13.88 -7.02
N CYS A 134 1.71 13.30 -6.00
CA CYS A 134 1.04 14.05 -4.94
C CYS A 134 1.65 13.73 -3.59
N ARG A 135 2.19 14.76 -2.92
CA ARG A 135 2.70 14.68 -1.55
C ARG A 135 1.64 15.20 -0.58
N PHE A 136 1.43 14.48 0.51
CA PHE A 136 0.42 14.77 1.50
C PHE A 136 0.97 14.65 2.92
N PHE A 137 0.61 15.61 3.76
CA PHE A 137 0.76 15.55 5.21
C PHE A 137 -0.57 15.95 5.86
N GLY A 138 -1.04 15.17 6.82
CA GLY A 138 -2.26 15.51 7.54
C GLY A 138 -2.85 14.35 8.33
N LYS A 139 -3.96 14.63 9.03
CA LYS A 139 -4.77 13.56 9.67
C LYS A 139 -5.45 12.70 8.61
N GLY A 140 -5.62 11.41 8.93
CA GLY A 140 -6.36 10.46 8.12
C GLY A 140 -5.48 9.45 7.41
N ASN A 141 -6.04 8.77 6.42
CA ASN A 141 -5.44 7.59 5.78
C ASN A 141 -4.57 7.99 4.57
N TYR A 142 -3.52 7.19 4.29
CA TYR A 142 -2.63 7.32 3.13
C TYR A 142 -3.35 7.47 1.78
N LYS A 143 -4.56 6.91 1.62
CA LYS A 143 -5.38 7.05 0.40
C LYS A 143 -5.72 8.49 0.03
N ILE A 144 -5.65 9.44 0.98
CA ILE A 144 -5.91 10.86 0.71
C ILE A 144 -4.98 11.39 -0.38
N ALA A 145 -3.71 10.97 -0.40
CA ALA A 145 -2.75 11.37 -1.44
C ALA A 145 -3.20 10.92 -2.84
N ALA A 146 -3.68 9.69 -2.98
CA ALA A 146 -4.22 9.19 -4.25
C ALA A 146 -5.54 9.89 -4.66
N VAL A 147 -6.39 10.25 -3.70
CA VAL A 147 -7.61 11.03 -3.97
C VAL A 147 -7.27 12.41 -4.52
N LYS A 148 -6.32 13.10 -3.89
CA LYS A 148 -5.84 14.42 -4.34
C LYS A 148 -5.21 14.31 -5.73
N LEU A 149 -4.35 13.32 -5.96
CA LEU A 149 -3.74 13.07 -7.27
C LEU A 149 -4.79 12.85 -8.37
N LYS A 150 -5.80 12.01 -8.11
CA LYS A 150 -6.90 11.74 -9.06
C LYS A 150 -7.69 13.01 -9.40
N ARG A 151 -7.96 13.86 -8.41
CA ARG A 151 -8.83 15.04 -8.55
C ARG A 151 -8.09 16.32 -8.98
N GLY A 152 -6.76 16.28 -9.13
CA GLY A 152 -5.97 17.49 -9.33
C GLY A 152 -6.05 18.45 -8.15
N GLY A 153 -6.24 17.94 -6.93
CA GLY A 153 -6.32 18.76 -5.72
C GLY A 153 -4.95 19.22 -5.23
N ASP A 154 -4.95 20.09 -4.21
CA ASP A 154 -3.71 20.68 -3.68
C ASP A 154 -2.79 19.61 -3.06
N CYS A 155 -1.62 19.44 -3.65
CA CYS A 155 -0.55 18.58 -3.18
C CYS A 155 0.61 19.45 -2.69
N LEU A 156 1.30 19.01 -1.65
CA LEU A 156 2.44 19.74 -1.11
C LEU A 156 3.60 19.75 -2.11
N GLY A 157 4.29 20.89 -2.19
CA GLY A 157 5.57 20.96 -2.89
C GLY A 157 6.62 20.09 -2.16
N ARG A 158 7.63 19.60 -2.89
CA ARG A 158 8.69 18.76 -2.31
C ARG A 158 9.38 19.41 -1.11
N LYS A 159 9.70 20.70 -1.19
CA LYS A 159 10.36 21.46 -0.11
C LYS A 159 9.53 21.48 1.18
N GLU A 160 8.23 21.76 1.07
CA GLU A 160 7.31 21.78 2.20
C GLU A 160 7.13 20.38 2.80
N PHE A 161 7.00 19.36 1.94
CA PHE A 161 6.91 17.98 2.39
C PHE A 161 8.17 17.53 3.16
N LEU A 162 9.36 17.90 2.68
CA LEU A 162 10.62 17.58 3.36
C LEU A 162 10.73 18.24 4.74
N GLN A 163 10.18 19.45 4.91
CA GLN A 163 10.08 20.06 6.25
C GLN A 163 9.22 19.21 7.18
N LYS A 164 8.09 18.66 6.70
CA LYS A 164 7.22 17.77 7.49
C LYS A 164 7.85 16.41 7.78
N VAL A 165 8.62 15.87 6.84
CA VAL A 165 9.48 14.68 7.05
C VAL A 165 10.47 14.92 8.18
N GLU A 166 11.14 16.07 8.19
CA GLU A 166 12.14 16.41 9.21
C GLU A 166 11.51 16.64 10.59
N GLU A 167 10.36 17.34 10.65
CA GLU A 167 9.56 17.49 11.87
C GLU A 167 9.19 16.12 12.46
N CYS A 168 8.77 15.18 11.61
CA CYS A 168 8.48 13.81 12.03
C CYS A 168 9.71 13.09 12.58
N ARG A 169 10.85 13.17 11.87
CA ARG A 169 12.11 12.54 12.28
C ARG A 169 12.56 13.04 13.65
N SER A 170 12.54 14.35 13.84
CA SER A 170 12.92 14.99 15.11
C SER A 170 12.02 14.56 16.26
N ALA A 171 10.70 14.48 16.03
CA ALA A 171 9.75 14.03 17.05
C ALA A 171 9.97 12.56 17.48
N LEU A 172 10.29 11.67 16.53
CA LEU A 172 10.59 10.27 16.83
C LEU A 172 11.87 10.13 17.66
N GLN A 173 12.91 10.92 17.37
CA GLN A 173 14.16 10.93 18.13
C GLN A 173 14.00 11.52 19.54
N GLY A 174 13.19 12.57 19.69
CA GLY A 174 12.87 13.15 21.01
C GLY A 174 12.15 12.17 21.94
N ASN A 175 11.19 11.41 21.40
CA ASN A 175 10.44 10.41 22.16
C ASN A 175 11.30 9.23 22.64
N LEU A 176 12.30 8.81 21.86
CA LEU A 176 13.26 7.78 22.27
C LEU A 176 14.14 8.23 23.44
N ARG A 177 14.56 9.51 23.44
CA ARG A 177 15.35 10.08 24.55
C ARG A 177 14.56 10.18 25.85
N HIS A 178 13.29 10.59 25.79
CA HIS A 178 12.44 10.64 26.98
C HIS A 178 12.14 9.26 27.59
N ARG A 179 11.93 8.22 26.77
CA ARG A 179 11.74 6.85 27.27
C ARG A 179 12.97 6.30 27.98
N ASN A 180 14.18 6.56 27.46
CA ASN A 180 15.41 6.09 28.10
C ASN A 180 15.72 6.78 29.43
N ILE A 181 15.29 8.04 29.62
CA ILE A 181 15.46 8.75 30.90
C ILE A 181 14.53 8.17 31.97
N LEU A 182 13.29 7.81 31.62
CA LEU A 182 12.30 7.22 32.54
C LEU A 182 12.68 5.80 33.00
N VAL A 183 13.41 5.03 32.18
CA VAL A 183 13.86 3.67 32.54
C VAL A 183 15.08 3.69 33.47
N LEU A 184 15.87 4.77 33.47
CA LEU A 184 17.05 4.91 34.34
C LEU A 184 16.74 5.58 35.69
N SER A 185 15.51 6.03 35.88
CA SER A 185 15.05 6.70 37.12
C SER A 185 13.95 5.94 37.87
N GLY A 186 13.74 4.66 37.51
CA GLY A 186 12.83 3.72 38.19
C GLY A 186 13.56 2.57 38.85
#